data_AF-A0A2I2LFZ8-F1
#
_entry.id   AF-A0A2I2LFZ8-F1
#
_cell.length_a   1.000
_cell.length_b   1.000
_cell.length_c   1.000
_cell.angle_alpha   90.00
_cell.angle_beta   90.00
_cell.angle_gamma   90.00
#
_symmetry.space_group_name_H-M   'P 1'
#
loop_
_entity.id
_entity.type
_entity.pdbx_description
1 polymer ?
#
loop_
_entity_poly.entity_id
_entity_poly.type
_entity_poly.pdbx_seq_one_letter_code
_entity_poly.pdbx_strand_id
1 'polypeptide(L)'
;MYEQKAFDKIEFKFTSGHNYKWTDHAKGIRPQVQGNSVTFQQTTNADASYSNFRHYLDIVFMYAGTISLNRDLKKISRNKNLEIGDIIIKGGSPGHAVLIVDSAHDANGNYLYLLAESYIPAQSIHVLKSSDSESSPWFKINKQGAISSERYYFNNPNIRRF
;
A
#
# COMPACT_ATOMS: atom_id res chain seq x y z
N MET A 1 14.37 8.67 5.13
CA MET A 1 13.99 10.10 5.18
C MET A 1 14.19 10.72 6.56
N TYR A 2 13.53 10.23 7.61
CA TYR A 2 13.67 10.81 8.96
C TYR A 2 15.13 10.79 9.47
N GLU A 3 15.81 9.64 9.42
CA GLU A 3 17.22 9.53 9.82
C GLU A 3 18.16 10.38 8.96
N GLN A 4 17.81 10.56 7.69
CA GLN A 4 18.52 11.42 6.75
C GLN A 4 18.17 12.91 6.94
N LYS A 5 17.34 13.26 7.93
CA LYS A 5 16.84 14.61 8.22
C LYS A 5 16.13 15.29 7.06
N ALA A 6 15.64 14.52 6.09
CA ALA A 6 14.84 15.01 4.96
C ALA A 6 13.37 15.21 5.37
N PHE A 7 13.14 16.02 6.41
CA PHE A 7 11.85 16.16 7.09
C PHE A 7 10.77 16.84 6.23
N ASP A 8 11.18 17.75 5.36
CA ASP A 8 10.34 18.46 4.39
C ASP A 8 9.73 17.53 3.33
N LYS A 9 10.34 16.36 3.11
CA LYS A 9 9.87 15.34 2.17
C LYS A 9 8.90 14.34 2.77
N ILE A 10 8.66 14.41 4.08
CA ILE A 10 7.78 13.46 4.78
C ILE A 10 6.38 14.07 4.87
N GLU A 11 5.49 13.60 3.99
CA GLU A 11 4.10 14.03 3.95
C GLU A 11 3.16 12.87 3.62
N PHE A 12 1.92 12.99 4.10
CA PHE A 12 0.83 12.07 3.79
C PHE A 12 -0.40 12.85 3.34
N LYS A 13 -0.97 12.47 2.21
CA LYS A 13 -2.22 13.06 1.71
C LYS A 13 -3.38 12.19 2.12
N PHE A 14 -4.27 12.72 2.95
CA PHE A 14 -5.54 12.06 3.27
C PHE A 14 -6.33 11.77 1.98
N THR A 15 -7.22 10.78 2.03
CA THR A 15 -8.13 10.49 0.91
C THR A 15 -9.05 11.67 0.58
N SER A 16 -9.33 12.53 1.58
CA SER A 16 -10.01 13.81 1.42
C SER A 16 -9.17 14.92 0.78
N GLY A 17 -7.90 14.67 0.46
CA GLY A 17 -7.00 15.61 -0.23
C GLY A 17 -6.18 16.52 0.69
N HIS A 18 -6.48 16.56 1.99
CA HIS A 18 -5.71 17.33 2.96
C HIS A 18 -4.29 16.76 3.11
N ASN A 19 -3.29 17.62 3.12
CA ASN A 19 -1.89 17.20 3.20
C ASN A 19 -1.37 17.33 4.65
N TYR A 20 -0.74 16.29 5.16
CA TYR A 20 -0.23 16.23 6.52
C TYR A 20 1.26 15.96 6.56
N LYS A 21 2.02 17.01 6.84
CA LYS A 21 3.48 16.97 6.86
C LYS A 21 3.99 16.60 8.24
N TRP A 22 5.10 15.85 8.26
CA TRP A 22 5.83 15.60 9.49
C TRP A 22 6.25 16.91 10.18
N THR A 23 6.66 17.92 9.43
CA THR A 23 7.07 19.23 9.99
C THR A 23 5.95 19.92 10.77
N ASP A 24 4.69 19.70 10.40
CA ASP A 24 3.54 20.25 11.12
C ASP A 24 3.27 19.43 12.39
N HIS A 25 3.34 18.10 12.29
CA HIS A 25 3.26 17.21 13.44
C HIS A 25 4.35 17.53 14.49
N ALA A 26 5.58 17.75 14.03
CA ALA A 26 6.71 18.11 14.88
C ALA A 26 6.53 19.48 15.58
N LYS A 27 5.71 20.38 15.03
CA LYS A 27 5.33 21.66 15.67
C LYS A 27 4.15 21.52 16.64
N GLY A 28 3.67 20.31 16.87
CA GLY A 28 2.54 20.03 17.75
C GLY A 28 1.16 20.13 17.08
N ILE A 29 1.13 20.23 15.75
CA ILE A 29 -0.12 20.30 14.96
C ILE A 29 -0.64 18.88 14.70
N ARG A 30 -1.92 18.63 15.00
CA ARG A 30 -2.58 17.34 14.81
C ARG A 30 -3.81 17.48 13.91
N PRO A 31 -4.12 16.47 13.08
CA PRO A 31 -5.34 16.45 12.31
C PRO A 31 -6.53 16.21 13.24
N GLN A 32 -7.64 16.90 12.97
CA GLN A 32 -8.95 16.66 13.56
C GLN A 32 -9.87 16.22 12.42
N VAL A 33 -10.27 14.94 12.43
CA VAL A 33 -11.05 14.34 11.34
C VAL A 33 -12.53 14.30 11.73
N GLN A 34 -13.36 14.95 10.91
CA GLN A 34 -14.83 14.94 11.06
C GLN A 34 -15.47 14.58 9.72
N GLY A 35 -15.92 13.33 9.60
CA GLY A 35 -16.38 12.78 8.33
C GLY A 35 -15.28 12.85 7.26
N ASN A 36 -15.55 13.56 6.16
CA ASN A 36 -14.59 13.75 5.06
C ASN A 36 -13.75 15.04 5.20
N SER A 37 -13.90 15.81 6.27
CA SER A 37 -13.14 17.03 6.51
C SER A 37 -11.99 16.77 7.48
N VAL A 38 -10.83 17.39 7.22
CA VAL A 38 -9.67 17.36 8.12
C VAL A 38 -9.22 18.78 8.37
N THR A 39 -9.30 19.20 9.64
CA THR A 39 -8.69 20.46 10.08
C THR A 39 -7.41 20.17 10.85
N PHE A 40 -6.56 21.18 11.00
CA PHE A 40 -5.28 21.04 11.67
C PHE A 40 -5.21 22.04 12.82
N GLN A 41 -4.94 21.54 14.02
CA GLN A 41 -4.87 22.36 15.23
C GLN A 41 -3.61 22.03 16.02
N GLN A 42 -2.95 23.07 16.54
CA GLN A 42 -1.87 22.88 17.50
C GLN A 42 -2.46 22.44 18.84
N THR A 43 -2.10 21.23 19.27
CA THR A 43 -2.63 20.59 20.50
C THR A 43 -1.53 20.29 21.51
N THR A 44 -0.27 20.38 21.09
CA THR A 44 0.91 20.07 21.91
C THR A 44 2.05 21.04 21.59
N ASN A 45 3.11 20.99 22.39
CA ASN A 45 4.35 21.72 22.11
C ASN A 45 5.14 21.09 20.96
N ALA A 46 6.09 21.84 20.41
CA ALA A 46 6.98 21.31 19.39
C ALA A 46 7.86 20.19 19.94
N ASP A 47 7.91 19.07 19.23
CA ASP A 47 8.74 17.92 19.52
C ASP A 47 9.13 17.22 18.20
N ALA A 48 10.42 17.23 17.88
CA ALA A 48 10.95 16.59 16.69
C ALA A 48 11.55 15.21 16.95
N SER A 49 11.34 14.63 18.14
CA SER A 49 11.89 13.33 18.55
C SER A 49 11.42 12.18 17.67
N TYR A 50 12.20 11.09 17.64
CA TYR A 50 11.81 9.88 16.92
C TYR A 50 10.55 9.24 17.52
N SER A 51 10.37 9.34 18.83
CA SER A 51 9.14 8.89 19.50
C SER A 51 7.91 9.60 18.94
N ASN A 52 7.99 10.93 18.77
CA ASN A 52 6.90 11.69 18.17
C ASN A 52 6.72 11.38 16.67
N PHE A 53 7.81 11.05 15.97
CA PHE A 53 7.71 10.54 14.60
C PHE A 53 6.97 9.20 14.51
N ARG A 54 7.12 8.31 15.50
CA ARG A 54 6.31 7.09 15.57
C ARG A 54 4.82 7.41 15.72
N HIS A 55 4.45 8.39 16.55
CA HIS A 55 3.06 8.83 16.67
C HIS A 55 2.51 9.45 15.38
N TYR A 56 3.35 10.17 14.62
CA TYR A 56 2.98 10.61 13.27
C TYR A 56 2.64 9.41 12.37
N LEU A 57 3.48 8.36 12.38
CA LEU A 57 3.24 7.16 11.57
C LEU A 57 1.98 6.41 12.01
N ASP A 58 1.66 6.35 13.30
CA ASP A 58 0.42 5.73 13.79
C ASP A 58 -0.82 6.40 13.17
N ILE A 59 -0.83 7.74 13.10
CA ILE A 59 -1.89 8.51 12.43
C ILE A 59 -1.90 8.20 10.92
N VAL A 60 -0.74 8.19 10.26
CA VAL A 60 -0.66 7.88 8.83
C VAL A 60 -1.21 6.48 8.54
N PHE A 61 -0.81 5.48 9.32
CA PHE A 61 -1.25 4.09 9.12
C PHE A 61 -2.73 3.87 9.44
N MET A 62 -3.30 4.68 10.33
CA MET A 62 -4.75 4.66 10.60
C MET A 62 -5.58 5.09 9.38
N TYR A 63 -5.06 6.01 8.55
CA TYR A 63 -5.79 6.57 7.40
C TYR A 63 -5.24 6.14 6.04
N ALA A 64 -4.09 5.48 5.99
CA ALA A 64 -3.56 4.90 4.77
C ALA A 64 -4.41 3.70 4.36
N GLY A 65 -4.71 3.59 3.07
CA GLY A 65 -5.50 2.49 2.54
C GLY A 65 -5.29 2.33 1.05
N THR A 66 -6.04 1.41 0.44
CA THR A 66 -5.88 1.09 -0.98
C THR A 66 -6.16 2.27 -1.91
N ILE A 67 -6.98 3.25 -1.49
CA ILE A 67 -7.23 4.49 -2.24
C ILE A 67 -5.96 5.35 -2.30
N SER A 68 -5.32 5.62 -1.15
CA SER A 68 -4.10 6.44 -1.12
C SER A 68 -2.92 5.70 -1.77
N LEU A 69 -2.76 4.40 -1.51
CA LEU A 69 -1.73 3.58 -2.16
C LEU A 69 -1.87 3.57 -3.68
N ASN A 70 -3.09 3.38 -4.20
CA ASN A 70 -3.32 3.40 -5.65
C ASN A 70 -3.13 4.79 -6.26
N ARG A 71 -3.32 5.87 -5.50
CA ARG A 71 -3.09 7.24 -5.98
C ARG A 71 -1.60 7.58 -6.00
N ASP A 72 -0.89 7.28 -4.91
CA ASP A 72 0.42 7.87 -4.62
C ASP A 72 1.58 7.03 -5.18
N LEU A 73 1.37 5.73 -5.42
CA LEU A 73 2.39 4.86 -5.98
C LEU A 73 2.45 4.93 -7.52
N LYS A 74 3.65 4.71 -8.05
CA LYS A 74 3.91 4.70 -9.49
C LYS A 74 3.10 3.60 -10.17
N LYS A 75 2.33 3.96 -11.20
CA LYS A 75 1.60 2.98 -12.02
C LYS A 75 2.59 2.14 -12.83
N ILE A 76 2.50 0.83 -12.69
CA ILE A 76 3.25 -0.13 -13.50
C ILE A 76 2.33 -0.73 -14.55
N SER A 77 2.85 -0.85 -15.76
CA SER A 77 2.11 -1.46 -16.86
C SER A 77 2.23 -2.98 -16.81
N ARG A 78 1.08 -3.67 -16.86
CA ARG A 78 0.99 -5.14 -16.85
C ARG A 78 1.56 -5.83 -18.09
N ASN A 79 1.86 -5.07 -19.15
CA ASN A 79 2.51 -5.62 -20.33
C ASN A 79 4.03 -5.84 -20.14
N LYS A 80 4.60 -5.34 -19.03
CA LYS A 80 5.98 -5.59 -18.61
C LYS A 80 6.00 -6.70 -17.57
N ASN A 81 7.18 -7.29 -17.37
CA ASN A 81 7.40 -8.22 -16.26
C ASN A 81 7.24 -7.47 -14.94
N LEU A 82 6.59 -8.11 -13.99
CA LEU A 82 6.41 -7.57 -12.66
C LEU A 82 7.64 -7.91 -11.81
N GLU A 83 7.88 -7.12 -10.79
CA GLU A 83 9.03 -7.27 -9.91
C GLU A 83 8.59 -7.59 -8.48
N ILE A 84 9.49 -8.22 -7.73
CA ILE A 84 9.33 -8.35 -6.28
C ILE A 84 9.19 -6.94 -5.70
N GLY A 85 8.18 -6.74 -4.85
CA GLY A 85 7.82 -5.42 -4.33
C GLY A 85 6.68 -4.72 -5.09
N ASP A 86 6.29 -5.21 -6.27
CA ASP A 86 5.08 -4.72 -6.95
C ASP A 86 3.82 -5.08 -6.15
N ILE A 87 2.85 -4.17 -6.15
CA ILE A 87 1.59 -4.32 -5.45
C ILE A 87 0.44 -4.38 -6.46
N ILE A 88 -0.39 -5.40 -6.36
CA ILE A 88 -1.62 -5.54 -7.12
C ILE A 88 -2.76 -4.95 -6.28
N ILE A 89 -3.37 -3.85 -6.74
CA ILE A 89 -4.30 -3.05 -5.95
C ILE A 89 -5.64 -2.87 -6.68
N LYS A 90 -6.72 -3.09 -5.94
CA LYS A 90 -8.03 -2.49 -6.20
C LYS A 90 -8.27 -1.39 -5.18
N GLY A 91 -8.13 -0.14 -5.61
CA GLY A 91 -8.40 1.03 -4.76
C GLY A 91 -9.89 1.14 -4.45
N GLY A 92 -10.24 1.30 -3.17
CA GLY A 92 -11.62 1.48 -2.74
C GLY A 92 -11.83 1.31 -1.24
N SER A 93 -13.08 1.42 -0.81
CA SER A 93 -13.54 1.13 0.55
C SER A 93 -14.87 0.35 0.47
N PRO A 94 -14.85 -0.99 0.46
CA PRO A 94 -13.66 -1.85 0.61
C PRO A 94 -12.80 -1.88 -0.66
N GLY A 95 -11.48 -1.96 -0.45
CA GLY A 95 -10.49 -2.23 -1.50
C GLY A 95 -9.68 -3.48 -1.13
N HIS A 96 -8.76 -3.88 -2.02
CA HIS A 96 -7.88 -5.02 -1.75
C HIS A 96 -6.48 -4.77 -2.30
N ALA A 97 -5.46 -5.31 -1.64
CA ALA A 97 -4.08 -5.20 -2.08
C ALA A 97 -3.30 -6.47 -1.74
N VAL A 98 -2.49 -6.94 -2.67
CA VAL A 98 -1.57 -8.07 -2.48
C VAL A 98 -0.19 -7.70 -3.01
N LEU A 99 0.85 -8.25 -2.39
CA LEU A 99 2.25 -7.95 -2.69
C LEU A 99 2.90 -9.12 -3.45
N ILE A 100 3.68 -8.81 -4.48
CA ILE A 100 4.58 -9.78 -5.12
C ILE A 100 5.81 -9.94 -4.24
N VAL A 101 6.01 -11.13 -3.69
CA VAL A 101 7.11 -11.43 -2.76
C VAL A 101 8.20 -12.30 -3.38
N ASP A 102 7.91 -12.99 -4.48
CA ASP A 102 8.89 -13.80 -5.22
C ASP A 102 8.50 -13.96 -6.68
N SER A 103 9.45 -14.35 -7.53
CA SER A 103 9.20 -14.70 -8.93
C SER A 103 10.05 -15.89 -9.40
N ALA A 104 9.47 -16.68 -10.31
CA ALA A 104 10.11 -17.84 -10.92
C ALA A 104 9.77 -17.91 -12.41
N HIS A 105 10.36 -18.86 -13.12
CA HIS A 105 10.02 -19.16 -14.51
C HIS A 105 9.51 -20.60 -14.63
N ASP A 106 8.50 -20.83 -15.46
CA ASP A 106 8.11 -22.17 -15.87
C ASP A 106 9.10 -22.75 -16.91
N ALA A 107 8.89 -24.00 -17.32
CA ALA A 107 9.74 -24.68 -18.31
C ALA A 107 9.79 -23.98 -19.68
N ASN A 108 8.81 -23.12 -19.99
CA ASN A 108 8.75 -22.34 -21.22
C ASN A 108 9.34 -20.93 -21.05
N GLY A 109 9.87 -20.60 -19.86
CA GLY A 109 10.39 -19.27 -19.55
C GLY A 109 9.31 -18.23 -19.23
N ASN A 110 8.07 -18.63 -18.94
CA ASN A 110 7.03 -17.68 -18.52
C ASN A 110 7.17 -17.34 -17.04
N TYR A 111 6.95 -16.07 -16.69
CA TYR A 111 6.98 -15.62 -15.30
C TYR A 111 5.84 -16.23 -14.47
N LEU A 112 6.22 -16.64 -13.27
CA LEU A 112 5.37 -17.05 -12.18
C LEU A 112 5.63 -16.13 -10.98
N TYR A 113 4.59 -15.79 -10.23
CA TYR A 113 4.71 -14.87 -9.10
C TYR A 113 4.13 -15.46 -7.82
N LEU A 114 4.82 -15.23 -6.70
CA LEU A 114 4.29 -15.54 -5.38
C LEU A 114 3.62 -14.30 -4.80
N LEU A 115 2.37 -14.43 -4.39
CA LEU A 115 1.59 -13.34 -3.82
C LEU A 115 1.41 -13.50 -2.32
N ALA A 116 1.54 -12.42 -1.57
CA ALA A 116 1.27 -12.39 -0.14
C ALA A 116 0.28 -11.29 0.22
N GLU A 117 -0.52 -11.54 1.26
CA GLU A 117 -1.48 -10.57 1.76
C GLU A 117 -1.62 -10.62 3.29
N SER A 118 -2.10 -9.51 3.85
CA SER A 118 -2.90 -9.51 5.08
C SER A 118 -4.38 -9.43 4.69
N TYR A 119 -5.28 -9.69 5.64
CA TYR A 119 -6.72 -9.55 5.43
C TYR A 119 -7.34 -8.45 6.30
N ILE A 120 -8.65 -8.26 6.18
CA ILE A 120 -9.46 -7.43 7.07
C ILE A 120 -10.47 -8.35 7.78
N PRO A 121 -10.44 -8.48 9.13
CA PRO A 121 -9.48 -7.88 10.08
C PRO A 121 -8.04 -8.30 9.85
N ALA A 122 -7.09 -7.52 10.39
CA ALA A 122 -5.65 -7.73 10.21
C ALA A 122 -5.24 -9.17 10.60
N GLN A 123 -4.51 -9.81 9.71
CA GLN A 123 -3.98 -11.17 9.87
C GLN A 123 -2.47 -11.16 9.70
N SER A 124 -1.80 -12.22 10.15
CA SER A 124 -0.40 -12.43 9.77
C SER A 124 -0.29 -12.47 8.24
N ILE A 125 0.76 -11.84 7.71
CA ILE A 125 1.05 -11.88 6.29
C ILE A 125 1.30 -13.35 5.91
N HIS A 126 0.61 -13.81 4.88
CA HIS A 126 0.70 -15.17 4.40
C HIS A 126 0.69 -15.20 2.87
N VAL A 127 1.26 -16.27 2.31
CA VAL A 127 1.23 -16.54 0.88
C VAL A 127 -0.17 -16.98 0.47
N LEU A 128 -0.63 -16.46 -0.67
CA LEU A 128 -1.92 -16.79 -1.24
C LEU A 128 -1.88 -18.11 -2.00
N LYS A 129 -2.98 -18.85 -1.90
CA LYS A 129 -3.23 -20.02 -2.72
C LYS A 129 -3.77 -19.60 -4.08
N SER A 130 -3.14 -20.08 -5.15
CA SER A 130 -3.60 -19.88 -6.53
C SER A 130 -4.88 -20.67 -6.80
N SER A 131 -5.78 -20.14 -7.62
CA SER A 131 -6.97 -20.86 -8.10
C SER A 131 -6.60 -22.01 -9.07
N ASP A 132 -5.40 -21.98 -9.64
CA ASP A 132 -4.82 -23.09 -10.40
C ASP A 132 -4.07 -24.03 -9.43
N SER A 133 -4.65 -25.20 -9.18
CA SER A 133 -4.12 -26.15 -8.18
C SER A 133 -2.76 -26.73 -8.57
N GLU A 134 -2.47 -26.87 -9.88
CA GLU A 134 -1.24 -27.48 -10.37
C GLU A 134 -0.02 -26.57 -10.18
N SER A 135 -0.23 -25.26 -10.29
CA SER A 135 0.85 -24.27 -10.12
C SER A 135 0.88 -23.64 -8.73
N SER A 136 -0.13 -23.88 -7.89
CA SER A 136 -0.22 -23.29 -6.56
C SER A 136 1.02 -23.58 -5.70
N PRO A 137 1.62 -22.58 -5.02
CA PRO A 137 1.10 -21.23 -4.77
C PRO A 137 1.45 -20.18 -5.84
N TRP A 138 2.02 -20.59 -6.97
CA TRP A 138 2.46 -19.67 -8.02
C TRP A 138 1.31 -19.16 -8.88
N PHE A 139 1.34 -17.86 -9.17
CA PHE A 139 0.36 -17.18 -10.01
C PHE A 139 0.94 -16.87 -11.39
N LYS A 140 0.24 -17.32 -12.42
CA LYS A 140 0.42 -16.81 -13.79
C LYS A 140 -0.39 -15.53 -13.94
N ILE A 141 0.29 -14.38 -13.97
CA ILE A 141 -0.36 -13.08 -14.15
C ILE A 141 -0.35 -12.72 -15.63
N ASN A 142 -1.50 -12.85 -16.27
CA ASN A 142 -1.68 -12.46 -17.67
C ASN A 142 -1.48 -10.95 -17.86
N LYS A 143 -1.06 -10.55 -19.07
CA LYS A 143 -0.88 -9.14 -19.44
C LYS A 143 -2.20 -8.35 -19.46
N GLN A 144 -3.33 -9.04 -19.59
CA GLN A 144 -4.69 -8.50 -19.56
C GLN A 144 -5.62 -9.40 -18.75
N GLY A 145 -6.84 -8.92 -18.48
CA GLY A 145 -7.87 -9.69 -17.77
C GLY A 145 -7.72 -9.72 -16.26
N ALA A 146 -8.56 -10.49 -15.59
CA ALA A 146 -8.61 -10.56 -14.15
C ALA A 146 -7.45 -11.38 -13.55
N ILE A 147 -7.20 -11.17 -12.26
CA ILE A 147 -6.33 -12.02 -11.44
C ILE A 147 -7.20 -12.63 -10.34
N SER A 148 -7.24 -13.95 -10.26
CA SER A 148 -8.03 -14.67 -9.27
C SER A 148 -7.13 -15.38 -8.27
N SER A 149 -7.50 -15.29 -7.00
CA SER A 149 -6.99 -16.11 -5.90
C SER A 149 -8.18 -16.78 -5.21
N GLU A 150 -7.94 -17.70 -4.29
CA GLU A 150 -9.04 -18.29 -3.50
C GLU A 150 -9.80 -17.26 -2.64
N ARG A 151 -9.17 -16.12 -2.31
CA ARG A 151 -9.74 -15.10 -1.41
C ARG A 151 -10.28 -13.88 -2.13
N TYR A 152 -9.74 -13.57 -3.30
CA TYR A 152 -10.07 -12.33 -3.99
C TYR A 152 -9.99 -12.44 -5.51
N TYR A 153 -10.95 -11.80 -6.17
CA TYR A 153 -11.02 -11.67 -7.61
C TYR A 153 -10.80 -10.22 -8.05
N PHE A 154 -9.64 -9.96 -8.64
CA PHE A 154 -9.28 -8.66 -9.19
C PHE A 154 -9.77 -8.54 -10.63
N ASN A 155 -10.95 -7.93 -10.82
CA ASN A 155 -11.48 -7.69 -12.18
C ASN A 155 -10.59 -6.76 -13.02
N ASN A 156 -10.13 -5.66 -12.43
CA ASN A 156 -9.28 -4.65 -13.07
C ASN A 156 -8.10 -4.30 -12.16
N PRO A 157 -7.10 -5.20 -12.02
CA PRO A 157 -5.98 -4.97 -11.12
C PRO A 157 -5.11 -3.81 -11.61
N ASN A 158 -4.80 -2.88 -10.71
CA ASN A 158 -3.77 -1.88 -10.93
C ASN A 158 -2.47 -2.39 -10.33
N ILE A 159 -1.36 -2.28 -11.06
CA ILE A 159 -0.04 -2.59 -10.51
C ILE A 159 0.64 -1.30 -10.09
N ARG A 160 1.21 -1.30 -8.89
CA ARG A 160 1.81 -0.14 -8.24
C ARG A 160 3.18 -0.49 -7.68
N ARG A 161 4.10 0.48 -7.71
CA ARG A 161 5.47 0.34 -7.17
C ARG A 161 5.88 1.60 -6.40
N PHE A 162 6.68 1.41 -5.36
CA PHE A 162 7.36 2.46 -4.60
C PHE A 162 8.43 3.19 -5.43
#